data_AF-A0A848F2P2-F1
#
_entry.id   AF-A0A848F2P2-F1
#
_cell.length_a   1.000
_cell.length_b   1.000
_cell.length_c   1.000
_cell.angle_alpha   90.00
_cell.angle_beta   90.00
_cell.angle_gamma   90.00
#
_symmetry.space_group_name_H-M   'P 1'
#
loop_
_entity.id
_entity.type
_entity.pdbx_description
1 polymer ?
#
loop_
_entity_poly.entity_id
_entity_poly.type
_entity_poly.pdbx_seq_one_letter_code
_entity_poly.pdbx_strand_id
1 'polypeptide(L)' 'MNIQEATKLAMERGKPIYRSSEFETFRKPGDNLELLPTNSYGYVVVKPRQKAFYPLWQPMAEDLLADDWEVVGLKKN' A
#
# COMPACT_ATOMS: atom_id res chain seq x y z
N MET A 1 -9.39 -3.70 -5.12
CA MET A 1 -8.64 -3.82 -6.39
C MET A 1 -7.61 -4.92 -6.21
N ASN A 2 -7.08 -5.49 -7.29
CA ASN A 2 -5.87 -6.30 -7.15
C ASN A 2 -4.64 -5.40 -6.93
N ILE A 3 -3.51 -6.00 -6.56
CA ILE A 3 -2.29 -5.23 -6.26
C ILE A 3 -1.75 -4.44 -7.47
N GLN A 4 -1.94 -4.93 -8.70
CA GLN A 4 -1.44 -4.28 -9.92
C GLN A 4 -2.24 -3.00 -10.22
N GLU A 5 -3.56 -3.09 -10.16
CA GLU A 5 -4.48 -1.96 -10.31
C GLU A 5 -4.23 -0.88 -9.25
N ALA A 6 -4.12 -1.31 -7.98
CA ALA A 6 -3.86 -0.40 -6.87
C ALA A 6 -2.50 0.29 -7.04
N THR A 7 -1.46 -0.44 -7.43
CA THR A 7 -0.11 0.09 -7.66
C THR A 7 -0.10 1.16 -8.75
N LYS A 8 -0.74 0.89 -9.90
CA LYS A 8 -0.82 1.85 -11.01
C LYS A 8 -1.51 3.15 -10.58
N LEU A 9 -2.67 3.04 -9.94
CA LEU A 9 -3.42 4.21 -9.46
C LEU A 9 -2.67 4.99 -8.37
N ALA A 10 -1.99 4.28 -7.48
CA ALA A 10 -1.15 4.87 -6.45
C ALA A 10 0.02 5.68 -7.02
N MET A 11 0.70 5.15 -8.03
CA MET A 11 1.77 5.85 -8.73
C MET A 11 1.28 7.12 -9.43
N GLU A 12 0.14 7.06 -10.11
CA GLU A 12 -0.49 8.23 -10.76
C GLU A 12 -0.81 9.35 -9.75
N ARG A 13 -1.14 8.99 -8.51
CA ARG A 13 -1.57 9.94 -7.47
C ARG A 13 -0.49 10.25 -6.43
N GLY A 14 0.67 9.60 -6.50
CA GLY A 14 1.74 9.71 -5.50
C GLY A 14 1.30 9.28 -4.08
N LYS A 15 0.45 8.26 -3.98
CA LYS A 15 -0.13 7.80 -2.71
C LYS A 15 0.24 6.35 -2.38
N PRO A 16 0.27 5.95 -1.11
CA PRO A 16 0.48 4.55 -0.75
C PRO A 16 -0.78 3.69 -0.94
N ILE A 17 -0.56 2.38 -0.99
CA ILE A 17 -1.58 1.33 -1.00
C ILE A 17 -1.56 0.53 0.30
N TYR A 18 -2.68 -0.11 0.61
CA TYR A 18 -2.82 -1.00 1.76
C TYR A 18 -3.87 -2.08 1.46
N ARG A 19 -3.86 -3.15 2.26
CA ARG A 19 -4.90 -4.17 2.26
C ARG A 19 -5.98 -3.80 3.26
N SER A 20 -7.22 -3.65 2.80
CA SER A 20 -8.32 -3.22 3.68
C SER A 20 -8.69 -4.28 4.72
N SER A 21 -8.50 -5.57 4.44
CA SER A 21 -8.69 -6.66 5.43
C SER A 21 -7.66 -6.64 6.56
N GLU A 22 -6.47 -6.06 6.32
CA GLU A 22 -5.40 -5.92 7.30
C GLU A 22 -5.36 -4.51 7.92
N PHE A 23 -6.27 -3.63 7.50
CA PHE A 23 -6.30 -2.25 7.93
C PHE A 23 -7.11 -2.10 9.21
N GLU A 24 -6.43 -1.79 10.32
CA GLU A 24 -7.12 -1.42 11.55
C GLU A 24 -7.71 -0.01 11.41
N THR A 25 -9.04 0.09 11.34
CA THR A 25 -9.78 1.36 11.13
C THR A 25 -9.65 2.36 12.26
N PHE A 26 -9.33 1.90 13.47
CA PHE A 26 -9.09 2.75 14.64
C PHE A 26 -7.68 3.35 14.67
N ARG A 27 -6.77 2.88 13.82
CA ARG A 27 -5.41 3.41 13.71
C ARG A 27 -5.37 4.65 12.82
N LYS A 28 -4.46 5.58 13.10
CA LYS A 28 -4.30 6.77 12.26
C LYS A 28 -3.63 6.36 10.93
N PRO A 29 -3.89 7.07 9.81
CA PRO A 29 -3.14 6.86 8.58
C PRO A 29 -1.63 6.92 8.82
N GLY A 30 -0.90 5.93 8.31
CA GLY A 30 0.53 5.70 8.53
C GLY A 30 0.90 4.82 9.72
N ASP A 31 -0.05 4.42 10.58
CA ASP A 31 0.16 3.43 11.65
C ASP A 31 -0.07 1.98 11.16
N ASN A 32 -0.81 1.82 10.07
CA ASN A 32 -0.99 0.56 9.35
C ASN A 32 0.15 0.33 8.36
N LEU A 33 0.33 -0.91 7.91
CA LEU A 33 1.26 -1.20 6.82
C LEU A 33 0.75 -0.53 5.54
N GLU A 34 1.41 0.54 5.14
CA GLU A 34 1.15 1.26 3.91
C GLU A 34 2.39 1.17 3.01
N LEU A 35 2.17 0.77 1.76
CA LEU A 35 3.21 0.58 0.76
C LEU A 35 3.14 1.71 -0.24
N LEU A 36 4.16 2.58 -0.29
CA LEU A 36 4.29 3.56 -1.36
C LEU A 36 5.09 2.94 -2.51
N PRO A 37 4.46 2.68 -3.66
CA PRO A 37 5.17 2.14 -4.82
C PRO A 37 6.26 3.10 -5.29
N THR A 38 7.40 2.54 -5.70
CA THR A 38 8.50 3.33 -6.26
C THR A 38 8.99 2.70 -7.57
N ASN A 39 9.61 3.49 -8.44
CA ASN A 39 10.30 2.99 -9.64
C ASN A 39 11.70 2.43 -9.32
N SER A 40 11.90 1.92 -8.10
CA SER A 40 13.18 1.37 -7.64
C SER A 40 12.99 -0.06 -7.09
N TYR A 41 14.08 -0.74 -6.75
CA TYR A 41 14.09 -2.12 -6.23
C TYR A 41 13.55 -2.25 -4.78
N GLY A 42 12.48 -1.52 -4.43
CA GLY A 42 11.86 -1.58 -3.12
C GLY A 42 10.62 -0.70 -2.99
N TYR A 43 9.92 -0.88 -1.87
CA TYR A 43 8.78 -0.04 -1.48
C TYR A 43 9.18 0.85 -0.31
N VAL A 44 8.59 2.05 -0.24
CA VAL A 44 8.68 2.85 0.98
C VAL A 44 7.52 2.44 1.88
N VAL A 45 7.85 1.79 2.99
CA VAL A 45 6.88 1.48 4.03
C VAL A 45 6.66 2.75 4.85
N VAL A 46 5.40 3.10 5.06
CA VAL A 46 5.01 4.12 6.04
C VAL A 46 4.59 3.39 7.31
N LYS A 47 5.43 3.42 8.34
CA LYS A 47 5.13 2.97 9.70
C LYS A 47 5.45 4.11 10.66
N PRO A 48 4.66 4.30 11.73
CA PRO A 48 4.01 5.59 12.06
C PRO A 48 4.76 6.83 11.54
N ARG A 49 4.38 7.28 10.34
CA ARG A 49 4.87 8.51 9.65
C ARG A 49 6.37 8.56 9.31
N GLN A 50 7.13 7.52 9.61
CA GLN A 50 8.49 7.38 9.12
C GLN A 50 8.46 6.64 7.79
N LYS A 51 9.02 7.28 6.76
CA LYS A 51 9.28 6.64 5.48
C LYS A 51 10.55 5.82 5.62
N ALA A 52 10.41 4.51 5.61
CA ALA A 52 11.54 3.59 5.57
C ALA A 52 11.58 2.90 4.21
N PHE A 53 12.72 2.93 3.55
CA PHE A 53 12.93 2.15 2.33
C PHE A 53 13.14 0.69 2.74
N TYR A 54 12.24 -0.19 2.31
CA TYR A 54 12.37 -1.62 2.48
C TYR A 54 12.82 -2.21 1.14
N PRO A 55 14.14 -2.38 0.93
CA PRO A 55 14.64 -3.05 -0.26
C PRO A 55 14.09 -4.47 -0.31
N LEU A 56 13.79 -4.96 -1.52
CA LEU A 56 13.42 -6.36 -1.76
C LEU A 56 12.06 -6.82 -1.18
N TRP A 57 11.15 -5.92 -0.81
CA TRP A 57 9.77 -6.35 -0.55
C TRP A 57 9.20 -6.98 -1.82
N GLN A 58 8.74 -8.22 -1.71
CA GLN A 58 8.09 -8.97 -2.77
C GLN A 58 6.71 -9.36 -2.26
N PRO A 59 5.65 -9.16 -3.05
CA PRO A 59 4.32 -9.63 -2.68
C PRO A 59 4.31 -11.16 -2.56
N MET A 60 3.63 -11.65 -1.55
CA MET A 60 3.38 -13.07 -1.35
C MET A 60 2.27 -13.57 -2.30
N ALA A 61 2.04 -14.88 -2.38
CA ALA A 61 1.00 -15.43 -3.23
C ALA A 61 -0.40 -14.88 -2.85
N GLU A 62 -0.64 -14.69 -1.55
CA GLU A 62 -1.86 -14.13 -1.00
C GLU A 62 -2.05 -12.67 -1.43
N ASP A 63 -0.97 -11.88 -1.47
CA ASP A 63 -0.99 -10.48 -1.93
C ASP A 63 -1.41 -10.37 -3.40
N LEU A 64 -0.96 -11.33 -4.23
CA LEU A 64 -1.26 -11.39 -5.66
C LEU A 64 -2.71 -11.82 -5.93
N LEU A 65 -3.26 -12.71 -5.10
CA LEU A 65 -4.63 -13.22 -5.23
C LEU A 65 -5.67 -12.30 -4.58
N ALA A 66 -5.24 -11.42 -3.68
CA ALA A 66 -6.11 -10.51 -2.97
C ALA A 66 -6.73 -9.44 -3.89
N ASP A 67 -8.01 -9.14 -3.66
CA ASP A 67 -8.81 -8.13 -4.35
C ASP A 67 -9.21 -6.95 -3.44
N ASP A 68 -8.68 -6.91 -2.23
CA ASP A 68 -8.99 -5.94 -1.18
C ASP A 68 -7.95 -4.81 -1.06
N TRP A 69 -7.09 -4.64 -2.07
CA TRP A 69 -6.15 -3.53 -2.15
C TRP A 69 -6.86 -2.21 -2.40
N GLU A 70 -6.42 -1.19 -1.67
CA GLU A 70 -6.95 0.17 -1.70
C GLU A 70 -5.82 1.20 -1.71
N VAL A 71 -6.12 2.40 -2.22
CA VAL A 71 -5.19 3.55 -2.20
C VAL A 71 -5.59 4.48 -1.07
N VAL A 72 -4.63 4.91 -0.25
CA VAL A 72 -4.90 5.78 0.91
C VAL A 72 -5.59 7.08 0.49
N GLY A 73 -6.68 7.43 1.18
CA GLY A 73 -7.42 8.68 0.95
C GLY A 73 -8.10 8.75 -0.41
N LEU A 74 -8.41 7.61 -1.03
CA LEU A 74 -9.28 7.48 -2.18
C LEU A 74 -10.63 6.95 -1.65
N LYS A 75 -11.65 7.81 -1.56
CA LYS A 75 -12.99 7.35 -1.18
C LYS A 75 -13.50 6.42 -2.28
N LYS A 76 -13.97 5.23 -1.90
CA LYS A 76 -14.86 4.44 -2.77
C LYS A 76 -16.15 5.25 -2.92
N ASN A 77 -16.45 5.64 -4.16
CA ASN A 77 -17.77 6.14 -4.52
C ASN A 77 -18.78 5.01 -4.44
#